data_AF-A0AAW5VMC5-F1
#
_entry.id   AF-A0AAW5VMC5-F1
#
_cell.length_a   1.000
_cell.length_b   1.000
_cell.length_c   1.000
_cell.angle_alpha   90.00
_cell.angle_beta   90.00
_cell.angle_gamma   90.00
#
_symmetry.space_group_name_H-M   'P 1'
#
loop_
_entity.id
_entity.type
_entity.pdbx_description
1 polymer ?
#
loop_
_entity_poly.entity_id
_entity_poly.type
_entity_poly.pdbx_seq_one_letter_code
_entity_poly.pdbx_strand_id
1 'polypeptide(L)' 'MNFPLGTNGTTFWTGITITGGNFANGDNYTNWSTIGAGVNGQVGVVGASTTTLVDATTNVCNVSNRVVCVEQ' A
#
# COMPACT_ATOMS: atom_id res chain seq x y z
N MET A 1 11.14 -1.07 -16.13
CA MET A 1 11.46 0.33 -15.80
C MET A 1 11.70 0.38 -14.30
N ASN A 2 12.91 0.74 -13.84
CA ASN A 2 13.19 0.89 -12.40
C ASN A 2 12.88 2.31 -11.99
N PHE A 3 11.72 2.53 -11.35
CA PHE A 3 11.36 3.81 -10.79
C PHE A 3 11.71 3.82 -9.30
N PRO A 4 12.46 4.81 -8.78
CA PRO A 4 12.71 4.91 -7.35
C PRO A 4 11.41 5.24 -6.64
N LEU A 5 10.93 4.33 -5.80
CA LEU A 5 9.71 4.52 -5.01
C LEU A 5 9.96 5.36 -3.75
N GLY A 6 11.22 5.45 -3.33
CA GLY A 6 11.65 6.21 -2.14
C GLY A 6 12.78 5.51 -1.42
N THR A 7 12.93 5.81 -0.13
CA THR A 7 13.90 5.13 0.74
C THR A 7 13.33 3.81 1.25
N ASN A 8 14.21 2.84 1.54
CA ASN A 8 13.82 1.60 2.22
C ASN A 8 12.99 1.92 3.48
N GLY A 9 11.85 1.25 3.64
CA GLY A 9 10.93 1.47 4.75
C GLY A 9 9.81 2.47 4.48
N THR A 10 9.80 3.15 3.32
CA THR A 10 8.69 4.04 2.96
C THR A 10 7.41 3.23 2.72
N THR A 11 6.31 3.61 3.36
CA THR A 11 5.01 2.94 3.26
C THR A 11 4.06 3.62 2.28
N PHE A 12 3.33 2.79 1.54
CA PHE A 12 2.33 3.22 0.56
C PHE A 12 1.03 2.44 0.74
N TRP A 13 -0.08 3.12 0.54
CA TRP A 13 -1.39 2.51 0.37
C TRP A 13 -1.43 1.73 -0.95
N THR A 14 -1.84 0.45 -0.89
CA THR A 14 -1.92 -0.42 -2.08
C THR A 14 -3.32 -0.98 -2.30
N GLY A 15 -4.01 -1.40 -1.23
CA GLY A 15 -5.33 -2.06 -1.31
C GLY A 15 -5.29 -3.41 -2.06
N ILE A 16 -4.10 -3.90 -2.36
CA ILE A 16 -3.80 -5.16 -3.04
C ILE A 16 -2.72 -5.90 -2.26
N THR A 17 -2.67 -7.21 -2.40
CA THR A 17 -1.47 -7.98 -2.08
C THR A 17 -0.44 -7.72 -3.18
N ILE A 18 0.71 -7.15 -2.83
CA ILE A 18 1.83 -6.94 -3.77
C ILE A 18 2.24 -8.28 -4.37
N THR A 19 2.29 -9.33 -3.55
CA THR A 19 2.48 -10.69 -4.01
C THR A 19 1.20 -11.15 -4.72
N GLY A 20 1.30 -11.37 -6.02
CA GLY A 20 0.20 -11.85 -6.85
C GLY A 20 -0.72 -10.76 -7.43
N GLY A 21 -0.66 -9.51 -6.92
CA GLY A 21 -1.40 -8.38 -7.49
C GLY A 21 -2.93 -8.47 -7.33
N ASN A 22 -3.41 -9.22 -6.35
CA ASN A 22 -4.83 -9.42 -6.12
C ASN A 22 -5.40 -8.34 -5.18
N PHE A 23 -6.66 -7.96 -5.38
CA PHE A 23 -7.37 -7.12 -4.42
C PHE A 23 -7.41 -7.76 -3.04
N ALA A 24 -7.06 -6.98 -2.02
CA ALA A 24 -7.13 -7.43 -0.65
C ALA A 24 -8.58 -7.34 -0.15
N ASN A 25 -9.28 -8.47 -0.20
CA ASN A 25 -10.69 -8.52 0.18
C ASN A 25 -10.84 -8.22 1.68
N GLY A 26 -11.46 -7.08 2.00
CA GLY A 26 -11.66 -6.61 3.38
C GLY A 26 -10.61 -5.60 3.89
N ASP A 27 -9.42 -5.58 3.30
CA ASP A 27 -8.31 -4.69 3.69
C ASP A 27 -8.05 -3.62 2.62
N ASN A 28 -9.11 -2.95 2.19
CA ASN A 28 -9.05 -1.89 1.18
C ASN A 28 -9.91 -0.68 1.54
N TYR A 29 -10.06 -0.35 2.83
CA TYR A 29 -10.77 0.87 3.26
C TYR A 29 -12.25 0.88 2.82
N THR A 30 -12.92 -0.27 2.77
CA THR A 30 -14.24 -0.38 2.11
C THR A 30 -14.21 0.24 0.71
N ASN A 31 -13.19 -0.11 -0.08
CA ASN A 31 -12.87 0.51 -1.37
C ASN A 31 -12.55 2.02 -1.28
N TRP A 32 -11.63 2.40 -0.39
CA TRP A 32 -11.14 3.78 -0.20
C TRP A 32 -12.23 4.81 0.14
N SER A 33 -13.36 4.34 0.68
CA SER A 33 -14.54 5.19 0.92
C SER A 33 -14.67 5.67 2.36
N THR A 34 -13.92 5.09 3.30
CA THR A 34 -14.08 5.35 4.73
C THR A 34 -12.75 5.59 5.44
N ILE A 35 -12.74 6.56 6.35
CA ILE A 35 -11.65 6.85 7.29
C ILE A 35 -12.20 6.54 8.70
N GLY A 36 -12.23 5.26 9.05
CA GLY A 36 -12.81 4.76 10.31
C GLY A 36 -11.76 4.13 11.21
N ALA A 37 -11.81 4.42 12.52
CA ALA A 37 -10.99 3.70 13.49
C ALA A 37 -11.43 2.22 13.52
N GLY A 38 -10.49 1.29 13.35
CA GLY A 38 -10.74 -0.15 13.33
C GLY A 38 -11.01 -0.77 11.96
N VAL A 39 -11.11 0.04 10.91
CA VAL A 39 -11.00 -0.44 9.52
C VAL A 39 -9.52 -0.46 9.16
N ASN A 40 -9.10 -1.46 8.38
CA ASN A 40 -7.72 -1.63 7.94
C ASN A 40 -7.62 -1.52 6.42
N GLY A 41 -6.42 -1.25 5.94
CA GLY A 41 -6.09 -1.65 4.58
C GLY A 41 -4.63 -1.95 4.33
N GLN A 42 -4.39 -2.57 3.18
CA GLN A 42 -3.07 -3.05 2.80
C GLN A 42 -2.10 -1.93 2.50
N VAL A 43 -0.89 -2.08 3.05
CA VAL A 43 0.27 -1.26 2.74
C VAL A 43 1.37 -2.08 2.08
N GLY A 44 2.02 -1.47 1.09
CA GLY A 44 3.30 -1.90 0.57
C GLY A 44 4.43 -1.09 1.20
N VAL A 45 5.57 -1.72 1.43
CA VAL A 45 6.79 -1.03 1.88
C VAL A 45 7.86 -1.09 0.81
N VAL A 46 8.61 -0.01 0.66
CA VAL A 46 9.76 0.03 -0.26
C VAL A 46 10.85 -0.90 0.26
N GLY A 47 11.16 -1.91 -0.54
CA GLY A 47 12.20 -2.90 -0.25
C GLY A 47 13.61 -2.34 -0.40
N ALA A 48 14.61 -3.17 -0.11
CA ALA A 48 16.02 -2.78 -0.13
C ALA A 48 16.52 -2.28 -1.49
N SER A 49 15.95 -2.75 -2.61
CA SER A 49 16.35 -2.25 -3.93
C SER A 49 15.80 -0.86 -4.24
N THR A 50 14.98 -0.25 -3.37
CA THR A 50 14.31 1.06 -3.52
C THR A 50 13.35 1.20 -4.70
N THR A 51 13.28 0.19 -5.56
CA THR A 51 12.51 0.17 -6.81
C THR A 51 11.40 -0.87 -6.79
N THR A 52 11.26 -1.61 -5.69
CA THR A 52 10.22 -2.62 -5.50
C THR A 52 9.42 -2.30 -4.25
N LEU A 53 8.10 -2.50 -4.33
CA LEU A 53 7.28 -2.69 -3.13
C LEU A 53 7.38 -4.16 -2.74
N VAL A 54 7.43 -4.41 -1.44
CA VAL A 54 7.21 -5.73 -0.87
C VAL A 54 5.96 -5.67 -0.01
N ASP A 55 5.24 -6.80 0.09
CA ASP A 55 4.10 -6.90 1.00
C ASP A 55 4.59 -6.60 2.41
N ALA A 56 3.90 -5.67 3.06
CA ALA A 56 4.16 -5.37 4.45
C ALA A 56 3.09 -6.04 5.33
N THR A 57 2.01 -5.31 5.62
CA THR A 57 0.94 -5.68 6.57
C THR A 57 -0.28 -4.81 6.29
N THR A 58 -1.27 -4.83 7.17
CA THR A 58 -2.35 -3.84 7.20
C THR A 58 -2.02 -2.67 8.12
N ASN A 59 -2.60 -1.50 7.84
CA ASN A 59 -2.57 -0.35 8.72
C ASN A 59 -3.98 0.24 8.86
N VAL A 60 -4.24 0.95 9.96
CA VAL A 60 -5.56 1.47 10.31
C VAL A 60 -5.98 2.62 9.39
N CYS A 61 -7.28 2.75 9.13
CA CYS A 61 -7.79 3.67 8.13
C CYS A 61 -7.73 5.16 8.49
N ASN A 62 -7.38 5.50 9.73
CA ASN A 62 -7.31 6.86 10.22
C ASN A 62 -5.89 7.46 10.21
N VAL A 63 -4.93 6.84 9.51
CA VAL A 63 -3.57 7.40 9.34
C VAL A 63 -3.28 7.80 7.90
N SER A 64 -2.37 8.75 7.72
CA SER A 64 -1.88 9.15 6.41
C SER A 64 -0.71 8.26 5.97
N ASN A 65 -0.86 7.55 4.84
CA ASN A 65 0.24 6.97 4.08
C ASN A 65 0.28 7.56 2.67
N ARG A 66 1.41 7.37 1.98
CA ARG A 66 1.60 7.84 0.60
C ARG A 66 0.78 7.00 -0.38
N VAL A 67 0.45 7.59 -1.52
CA VAL A 67 -0.21 6.93 -2.65
C VAL A 67 0.68 7.07 -3.88
N VAL A 68 0.78 6.02 -4.69
CA VAL A 68 1.50 6.05 -5.98
C VAL A 68 0.49 6.11 -7.11
N CYS A 69 0.73 7.01 -8.07
CA CYS A 69 -0.01 7.05 -9.33
C CYS A 69 0.86 6.41 -10.42
N VAL A 70 0.25 5.59 -11.29
CA VAL A 70 0.90 4.96 -12.43
C VAL A 70 0.23 5.42 -13.73
N GLU A 71 1.00 5.58 -14.79
CA GLU A 71 0.48 5.89 -16.14
C GLU A 71 -0.15 4.61 -16.74
N GLN A 72 -1.31 4.75 -17.39
CA GLN A 72 -2.08 3.64 -17.98
C GLN A 72 -1.77 3.48 -19.47
#